data_AF-A0A1F6QHZ0-F1
#
_entry.id   AF-A0A1F6QHZ0-F1
#
_cell.length_a   1.000
_cell.length_b   1.000
_cell.length_c   1.000
_cell.angle_alpha   90.00
_cell.angle_beta   90.00
_cell.angle_gamma   90.00
#
_symmetry.space_group_name_H-M   'P 1'
#
loop_
_entity.id
_entity.type
_entity.pdbx_description
1 polymer ?
#
loop_
_entity_poly.entity_id
_entity_poly.type
_entity_poly.pdbx_seq_one_letter_code
_entity_poly.pdbx_strand_id
1 'polypeptide(L)'
;MKLIKFQIFNMLIAFLLVICFTISSFAQEIKDNNKTNSLREKYQAEKYYWVIYDNVCPYCRSATKHIKDLDWEGRFKFLSYRNPLTYKIFPDLTKEECEKDIHMVTPKGEVLSGYKVFRTIIDNLTATKIFNPLLKNNYAEAKLTEIYEKMVKERSCYYKKSGTCTLKSN
;
A
#
# COMPACT_ATOMS: atom_id res chain seq x y z
N MET A 1 24.88 20.82 -53.74
CA MET A 1 25.68 20.55 -52.52
C MET A 1 25.22 21.32 -51.26
N LYS A 2 24.60 22.51 -51.34
CA LYS A 2 24.11 23.27 -50.15
C LYS A 2 22.89 22.65 -49.45
N LEU A 3 21.94 22.05 -50.19
CA LEU A 3 20.73 21.45 -49.61
C LEU A 3 21.03 20.27 -48.65
N ILE A 4 22.00 19.42 -49.00
CA ILE A 4 22.36 18.23 -48.22
C ILE A 4 22.98 18.63 -46.87
N LYS A 5 23.85 19.66 -46.85
CA LYS A 5 24.44 20.20 -45.61
C LYS A 5 23.38 20.76 -44.66
N PHE A 6 22.34 21.40 -45.20
CA PHE A 6 21.24 21.93 -44.39
C PHE A 6 20.38 20.82 -43.76
N GLN A 7 20.07 19.76 -44.52
CA GLN A 7 19.35 18.60 -43.98
C GLN A 7 20.15 17.88 -42.87
N ILE A 8 21.45 17.66 -43.07
CA ILE A 8 22.31 17.01 -42.07
C ILE A 8 22.38 17.84 -40.77
N PHE A 9 22.49 19.17 -40.88
CA PHE A 9 22.53 20.06 -39.73
C PHE A 9 21.25 20.01 -38.89
N ASN A 10 20.08 20.05 -39.55
CA ASN A 10 18.80 19.94 -38.86
C ASN A 10 18.61 18.56 -38.21
N MET A 11 19.10 17.50 -38.84
CA MET A 11 19.08 16.14 -38.29
C MET A 11 19.94 16.02 -37.02
N LEU A 12 21.12 16.64 -37.02
CA LEU A 12 22.02 16.69 -35.86
C LEU A 12 21.41 17.46 -34.69
N ILE A 13 20.78 18.60 -34.96
CA ILE A 13 20.06 19.37 -33.92
C ILE A 13 18.93 18.53 -33.32
N ALA A 14 18.10 17.90 -34.17
CA ALA A 14 17.01 17.05 -33.70
C ALA A 14 17.54 15.90 -32.83
N PHE A 15 18.64 15.26 -33.23
CA PHE A 15 19.28 14.19 -32.47
C PHE A 15 19.81 14.66 -31.11
N LEU A 16 20.48 15.83 -31.06
CA LEU A 16 20.95 16.43 -29.81
C LEU A 16 19.80 16.80 -28.86
N LEU A 17 18.69 17.30 -29.39
CA LEU A 17 17.50 17.61 -28.58
C LEU A 17 16.88 16.34 -27.99
N VAL A 18 16.80 15.25 -28.75
CA VAL A 18 16.32 13.95 -28.26
C VAL A 18 17.24 13.43 -27.15
N ILE A 19 18.56 13.50 -27.34
CA ILE A 19 19.53 13.08 -26.31
C ILE A 19 19.41 13.94 -25.04
N CYS A 20 19.29 15.27 -25.16
CA CYS A 20 19.11 16.14 -24.00
C CYS A 20 17.83 15.79 -23.22
N PHE A 21 16.73 15.51 -23.94
CA PHE A 21 15.46 15.15 -23.31
C PHE A 21 15.57 13.83 -22.52
N THR A 22 16.20 12.80 -23.10
CA THR A 22 16.37 11.49 -22.44
C THR A 22 17.30 11.58 -21.23
N ILE A 23 18.41 12.31 -21.33
CA ILE A 23 19.33 12.53 -20.20
C ILE A 23 18.62 13.23 -19.04
N SER A 24 17.79 14.24 -19.32
CA SER A 24 17.07 14.95 -18.26
C SER A 24 16.06 14.06 -17.52
N SER A 25 15.35 13.19 -18.25
CA SER A 25 14.37 12.26 -17.67
C SER A 25 15.06 11.24 -16.77
N PHE A 26 16.20 10.71 -17.20
CA PHE A 26 16.99 9.75 -16.42
C PHE A 26 17.59 10.36 -15.15
N ALA A 27 18.10 11.60 -15.24
CA ALA A 27 18.62 12.31 -14.07
C ALA A 27 17.53 12.56 -13.01
N GLN A 28 16.31 12.88 -13.46
CA GLN A 28 15.16 13.06 -12.57
C GLN A 28 14.78 11.74 -11.87
N GLU A 29 14.75 10.63 -12.61
CA GLU A 29 14.46 9.29 -12.08
C GLU A 29 15.47 8.85 -11.01
N ILE A 30 16.77 9.05 -11.22
CA ILE A 30 17.80 8.75 -10.21
C ILE A 30 17.58 9.55 -8.93
N LYS A 31 17.26 10.85 -9.07
CA LYS A 31 17.04 11.73 -7.92
C LYS A 31 15.83 11.28 -7.10
N ASP A 32 14.76 10.87 -7.78
CA ASP A 32 13.53 10.40 -7.14
C ASP A 32 13.74 9.03 -6.48
N ASN A 33 14.48 8.12 -7.11
CA ASN A 33 14.85 6.82 -6.54
C ASN A 33 15.73 6.97 -5.27
N ASN A 34 16.75 7.83 -5.30
CA ASN A 34 17.61 8.09 -4.15
C ASN A 34 16.80 8.66 -2.97
N LYS A 35 15.86 9.56 -3.25
CA LYS A 35 14.98 10.13 -2.23
C LYS A 35 14.07 9.06 -1.63
N THR A 36 13.45 8.22 -2.45
CA THR A 36 12.61 7.10 -2.01
C THR A 36 13.40 6.12 -1.14
N ASN A 37 14.61 5.73 -1.57
CA ASN A 37 15.49 4.84 -0.81
C ASN A 37 15.85 5.43 0.55
N SER A 38 16.25 6.72 0.59
CA SER A 38 16.56 7.40 1.85
C SER A 38 15.36 7.47 2.81
N LEU A 39 14.13 7.59 2.28
CA LEU A 39 12.91 7.55 3.08
C LEU A 39 12.63 6.13 3.60
N ARG A 40 12.74 5.11 2.74
CA ARG A 40 12.54 3.70 3.14
C ARG A 40 13.53 3.28 4.23
N GLU A 41 14.79 3.69 4.12
CA GLU A 41 15.81 3.48 5.14
C GLU A 41 15.45 4.21 6.44
N LYS A 42 15.12 5.51 6.35
CA LYS A 42 14.73 6.33 7.51
C LYS A 42 13.56 5.73 8.29
N TYR A 43 12.58 5.18 7.60
CA TYR A 43 11.40 4.57 8.20
C TYR A 43 11.54 3.06 8.43
N GLN A 44 12.70 2.45 8.16
CA GLN A 44 12.93 1.01 8.32
C GLN A 44 11.84 0.17 7.63
N ALA A 45 11.55 0.50 6.36
CA ALA A 45 10.48 -0.13 5.57
C ALA A 45 10.58 -1.67 5.59
N GLU A 46 11.79 -2.21 5.48
CA GLU A 46 12.06 -3.66 5.41
C GLU A 46 12.07 -4.37 6.78
N LYS A 47 11.78 -3.66 7.89
CA LYS A 47 11.81 -4.27 9.24
C LYS A 47 10.44 -4.68 9.76
N TYR A 48 9.38 -4.02 9.29
CA TYR A 48 8.04 -4.13 9.88
C TYR A 48 7.00 -4.53 8.83
N TYR A 49 5.88 -5.07 9.30
CA TYR A 49 4.67 -5.17 8.50
C TYR A 49 3.95 -3.81 8.53
N TRP A 50 3.97 -3.08 7.42
CA TRP A 50 3.35 -1.77 7.31
C TRP A 50 1.91 -1.91 6.86
N VAL A 51 0.97 -1.76 7.78
CA VAL A 51 -0.47 -1.76 7.51
C VAL A 51 -0.89 -0.36 7.03
N ILE A 52 -1.34 -0.30 5.79
CA ILE A 52 -1.82 0.91 5.12
C ILE A 52 -3.32 0.96 5.25
N TYR A 53 -3.82 1.90 6.05
CA TYR A 53 -5.22 1.92 6.49
C TYR A 53 -5.86 3.30 6.38
N ASP A 54 -7.17 3.33 6.60
CA ASP A 54 -7.95 4.54 6.64
C ASP A 54 -8.08 5.10 8.07
N ASN A 55 -7.41 6.22 8.36
CA ASN A 55 -7.44 6.80 9.71
C ASN A 55 -8.69 7.65 10.01
N VAL A 56 -9.61 7.84 9.04
CA VAL A 56 -10.89 8.53 9.30
C VAL A 56 -12.08 7.57 9.36
N CYS A 57 -11.94 6.34 8.87
CA CYS A 57 -12.96 5.31 9.01
C CYS A 57 -13.00 4.77 10.46
N PRO A 58 -14.13 4.86 11.18
CA PRO A 58 -14.23 4.38 12.56
C PRO A 58 -13.89 2.89 12.72
N TYR A 59 -14.36 2.05 11.80
CA TYR A 59 -14.10 0.61 11.80
C TYR A 59 -12.60 0.30 11.60
N CYS A 60 -11.97 0.94 10.61
CA CYS A 60 -10.54 0.77 10.36
C CYS A 60 -9.68 1.21 11.55
N ARG A 61 -10.06 2.32 12.22
CA ARG A 61 -9.40 2.76 13.45
C ARG A 61 -9.55 1.77 14.59
N SER A 62 -10.76 1.26 14.80
CA SER A 62 -11.04 0.26 15.84
C SER A 62 -10.23 -1.02 15.62
N ALA A 63 -10.27 -1.58 14.39
CA ALA A 63 -9.46 -2.74 14.02
C ALA A 63 -7.96 -2.49 14.22
N THR A 64 -7.45 -1.34 13.76
CA THR A 64 -6.04 -0.94 13.94
C THR A 64 -5.67 -0.84 15.42
N LYS A 65 -6.55 -0.33 16.28
CA LYS A 65 -6.33 -0.27 17.72
C LYS A 65 -6.19 -1.68 18.30
N HIS A 66 -7.12 -2.59 17.99
CA HIS A 66 -7.04 -3.97 18.47
C HIS A 66 -5.75 -4.68 18.02
N ILE A 67 -5.32 -4.47 16.78
CA ILE A 67 -4.06 -5.07 16.30
C ILE A 67 -2.87 -4.52 17.10
N LYS A 68 -2.82 -3.21 17.37
CA LYS A 68 -1.78 -2.61 18.21
C LYS A 68 -1.77 -3.18 19.63
N ASP A 69 -2.93 -3.35 20.22
CA ASP A 69 -3.07 -3.87 21.59
C ASP A 69 -2.62 -5.35 21.69
N LEU A 70 -2.71 -6.10 20.58
CA LEU A 70 -2.29 -7.50 20.47
C LEU A 70 -0.84 -7.69 19.96
N ASP A 71 -0.22 -6.65 19.40
CA ASP A 71 1.13 -6.67 18.83
C ASP A 71 2.21 -6.40 19.88
N TRP A 72 2.38 -7.33 20.82
CA TRP A 72 3.33 -7.17 21.94
C TRP A 72 4.80 -7.11 21.48
N GLU A 73 5.13 -7.71 20.34
CA GLU A 73 6.47 -7.68 19.75
C GLU A 73 6.72 -6.43 18.87
N GLY A 74 5.71 -5.58 18.65
CA GLY A 74 5.83 -4.35 17.87
C GLY A 74 6.17 -4.56 16.39
N ARG A 75 5.74 -5.69 15.82
CA ARG A 75 6.05 -6.12 14.44
C ARG A 75 5.26 -5.35 13.38
N PHE A 76 4.14 -4.73 13.75
CA PHE A 76 3.28 -3.97 12.85
C PHE A 76 3.48 -2.47 13.03
N LYS A 77 3.56 -1.77 11.90
CA LYS A 77 3.50 -0.30 11.84
C LYS A 77 2.29 0.10 11.02
N PHE A 78 1.74 1.27 11.33
CA PHE A 78 0.47 1.71 10.77
C PHE A 78 0.66 3.07 10.14
N LEU A 79 0.30 3.18 8.86
CA LEU A 79 0.38 4.43 8.12
C LEU A 79 -0.94 4.66 7.40
N SER A 80 -1.44 5.88 7.45
CA SER A 80 -2.68 6.16 6.74
C SER A 80 -2.41 6.36 5.25
N TYR A 81 -3.20 5.75 4.37
CA TYR A 81 -3.11 6.05 2.94
C TYR A 81 -3.38 7.53 2.63
N ARG A 82 -4.11 8.24 3.51
CA ARG A 82 -4.37 9.68 3.37
C ARG A 82 -3.12 10.54 3.59
N ASN A 83 -2.07 9.99 4.20
CA ASN A 83 -0.81 10.69 4.38
C ASN A 83 0.00 10.63 3.06
N PRO A 84 0.37 11.77 2.44
CA PRO A 84 1.20 11.77 1.23
C PRO A 84 2.55 11.08 1.38
N LEU A 85 3.04 10.94 2.62
CA LEU A 85 4.26 10.20 2.93
C LEU A 85 4.16 8.71 2.56
N THR A 86 2.96 8.12 2.60
CA THR A 86 2.72 6.71 2.25
C THR A 86 3.28 6.37 0.88
N TYR A 87 2.94 7.17 -0.12
CA TYR A 87 3.35 6.95 -1.51
C TYR A 87 4.82 7.31 -1.77
N LYS A 88 5.44 8.05 -0.86
CA LYS A 88 6.89 8.33 -0.91
C LYS A 88 7.72 7.20 -0.30
N ILE A 89 7.16 6.48 0.66
CA ILE A 89 7.83 5.31 1.28
C ILE A 89 7.55 4.06 0.43
N PHE A 90 6.31 3.91 -0.03
CA PHE A 90 5.80 2.77 -0.79
C PHE A 90 5.28 3.25 -2.16
N PRO A 91 6.16 3.48 -3.15
CA PRO A 91 5.77 4.02 -4.45
C PRO A 91 4.90 3.06 -5.28
N ASP A 92 4.93 1.76 -4.96
CA ASP A 92 4.11 0.74 -5.64
C ASP A 92 2.63 0.79 -5.23
N LEU A 93 2.27 1.63 -4.25
CA LEU A 93 0.88 1.83 -3.84
C LEU A 93 0.29 3.05 -4.54
N THR A 94 -0.96 2.92 -5.00
CA THR A 94 -1.75 4.07 -5.43
C THR A 94 -2.82 4.43 -4.40
N LYS A 95 -3.30 5.67 -4.48
CA LYS A 95 -4.38 6.13 -3.60
C LYS A 95 -5.68 5.43 -3.91
N GLU A 96 -5.97 5.23 -5.18
CA GLU A 96 -7.17 4.62 -5.70
C GLU A 96 -7.28 3.15 -5.26
N GLU A 97 -6.16 2.42 -5.19
CA GLU A 97 -6.13 1.06 -4.64
C GLU A 97 -6.37 1.06 -3.13
N CYS A 98 -5.66 1.92 -2.39
CA CYS A 98 -5.82 2.03 -0.93
C CYS A 98 -7.24 2.49 -0.52
N GLU A 99 -7.94 3.22 -1.39
CA GLU A 99 -9.34 3.59 -1.19
C GLU A 99 -10.29 2.40 -1.35
N LYS A 100 -9.97 1.45 -2.22
CA LYS A 100 -10.75 0.23 -2.44
C LYS A 100 -10.55 -0.77 -1.31
N ASP A 101 -9.31 -0.93 -0.85
CA ASP A 101 -8.95 -2.01 0.06
C ASP A 101 -7.87 -1.64 1.10
N ILE A 102 -7.81 -2.38 2.21
CA ILE A 102 -6.68 -2.36 3.12
C ILE A 102 -5.46 -2.97 2.44
N HIS A 103 -4.29 -2.38 2.68
CA HIS A 103 -3.03 -2.86 2.10
C HIS A 103 -2.01 -3.10 3.21
N MET A 104 -1.03 -3.95 2.91
CA MET A 104 0.13 -4.16 3.75
C MET A 104 1.38 -4.23 2.89
N VAL A 105 2.46 -3.60 3.34
CA VAL A 105 3.80 -3.86 2.80
C VAL A 105 4.55 -4.73 3.81
N THR A 106 5.02 -5.89 3.38
CA THR A 106 5.75 -6.82 4.24
C THR A 106 7.21 -6.39 4.43
N PRO A 107 7.94 -6.96 5.41
CA PRO A 107 9.39 -6.76 5.54
C PRO A 107 10.22 -7.18 4.32
N LYS A 108 9.62 -7.90 3.37
CA LYS A 108 10.26 -8.29 2.10
C LYS A 108 9.97 -7.31 0.96
N GLY A 109 9.22 -6.24 1.24
CA GLY A 109 8.72 -5.31 0.24
C GLY A 109 7.49 -5.79 -0.53
N GLU A 110 6.93 -6.96 -0.22
CA GLU A 110 5.74 -7.47 -0.92
C GLU A 110 4.49 -6.65 -0.54
N VAL A 111 3.70 -6.25 -1.54
CA VAL A 111 2.41 -5.58 -1.33
C VAL A 111 1.29 -6.61 -1.29
N LEU A 112 0.61 -6.68 -0.15
CA LEU A 112 -0.59 -7.48 0.07
C LEU A 112 -1.81 -6.57 0.12
N SER A 113 -2.96 -7.10 -0.30
CA SER A 113 -4.25 -6.40 -0.26
C SER A 113 -5.36 -7.30 0.27
N GLY A 114 -6.37 -6.65 0.85
CA GLY A 114 -7.60 -7.26 1.32
C GLY A 114 -7.43 -8.38 2.34
N TYR A 115 -8.13 -9.50 2.12
CA TYR A 115 -8.11 -10.63 3.05
C TYR A 115 -6.69 -11.12 3.39
N LYS A 116 -5.76 -11.06 2.43
CA LYS A 116 -4.36 -11.48 2.64
C LYS A 116 -3.72 -10.67 3.77
N VAL A 117 -4.03 -9.37 3.88
CA VAL A 117 -3.57 -8.52 4.98
C VAL A 117 -4.06 -9.06 6.32
N PHE A 118 -5.34 -9.39 6.41
CA PHE A 118 -5.97 -9.90 7.63
C PHE A 118 -5.37 -11.25 8.06
N ARG A 119 -5.19 -12.17 7.09
CA ARG A 119 -4.55 -13.46 7.32
C ARG A 119 -3.10 -13.27 7.79
N THR A 120 -2.32 -12.42 7.13
CA THR A 120 -0.94 -12.13 7.52
C THR A 120 -0.84 -11.54 8.93
N ILE A 121 -1.78 -10.68 9.33
CA ILE A 121 -1.87 -10.16 10.70
C ILE A 121 -2.05 -11.30 11.69
N ILE A 122 -3.03 -12.17 11.49
CA ILE A 122 -3.32 -13.30 12.38
C ILE A 122 -2.14 -14.27 12.46
N ASP A 123 -1.45 -14.51 11.35
CA ASP A 123 -0.28 -15.41 11.33
C ASP A 123 0.94 -14.85 12.07
N ASN A 124 1.04 -13.53 12.21
CA ASN A 124 2.23 -12.86 12.73
C ASN A 124 2.03 -12.14 14.06
N LEU A 125 0.79 -12.01 14.53
CA LEU A 125 0.47 -11.53 15.87
C LEU A 125 0.93 -12.52 16.93
N THR A 126 1.62 -12.03 17.96
CA THR A 126 2.12 -12.86 19.06
C THR A 126 0.98 -13.54 19.82
N ALA A 127 -0.07 -12.78 20.13
CA ALA A 127 -1.21 -13.26 20.90
C ALA A 127 -1.97 -14.42 20.20
N THR A 128 -1.94 -14.47 18.87
CA THR A 128 -2.63 -15.50 18.09
C THR A 128 -1.76 -16.73 17.82
N LYS A 129 -0.44 -16.70 18.08
CA LYS A 129 0.47 -17.84 17.81
C LYS A 129 0.00 -19.13 18.49
N ILE A 130 -0.50 -19.04 19.73
CA ILE A 130 -1.00 -20.19 20.51
C ILE A 130 -2.23 -20.81 19.84
N PHE A 131 -3.11 -20.00 19.26
CA PHE A 131 -4.33 -20.45 18.60
C PHE A 131 -4.17 -20.68 17.10
N ASN A 132 -3.01 -20.36 16.52
CA ASN A 132 -2.83 -20.36 15.07
C ASN A 132 -3.07 -21.75 14.41
N PRO A 133 -2.67 -22.89 14.99
CA PRO A 133 -3.03 -24.20 14.44
C PRO A 133 -4.54 -24.42 14.35
N LEU A 134 -5.29 -23.94 15.34
CA LEU A 134 -6.75 -24.00 15.34
C LEU A 134 -7.34 -23.07 14.27
N LEU A 135 -6.70 -21.94 13.98
CA LEU A 135 -7.13 -20.97 12.97
C LEU A 135 -6.74 -21.35 11.54
N LYS A 136 -5.98 -22.42 11.33
CA LYS A 136 -5.54 -22.92 10.01
C LYS A 136 -6.37 -24.11 9.55
N ASN A 137 -7.69 -23.93 9.53
CA ASN A 137 -8.61 -24.92 8.99
C ASN A 137 -9.64 -24.23 8.08
N ASN A 138 -10.25 -25.01 7.18
CA ASN A 138 -11.16 -24.48 6.16
C ASN A 138 -12.35 -23.70 6.75
N TYR A 139 -12.85 -24.12 7.92
CA TYR A 139 -13.95 -23.42 8.60
C TYR A 139 -13.49 -22.06 9.15
N ALA A 140 -12.32 -22.01 9.78
CA ALA A 140 -11.74 -20.76 10.29
C ALA A 140 -11.45 -19.78 9.14
N GLU A 141 -10.88 -20.25 8.03
CA GLU A 141 -10.64 -19.42 6.83
C GLU A 141 -11.94 -18.84 6.25
N ALA A 142 -12.99 -19.66 6.15
CA ALA A 142 -14.31 -19.20 5.70
C ALA A 142 -14.88 -18.13 6.65
N LYS A 143 -14.77 -18.34 7.96
CA LYS A 143 -15.25 -17.36 8.96
C LYS A 143 -14.46 -16.07 8.97
N LEU A 144 -13.13 -16.13 8.81
CA LEU A 144 -12.30 -14.93 8.70
C LEU A 144 -12.61 -14.15 7.42
N THR A 145 -12.88 -14.84 6.32
CA THR A 145 -13.32 -14.21 5.06
C THR A 145 -14.66 -13.49 5.24
N GLU A 146 -15.64 -14.13 5.89
CA GLU A 146 -16.95 -13.53 6.19
C GLU A 146 -16.81 -12.25 7.05
N ILE A 147 -15.97 -12.30 8.10
CA ILE A 147 -15.70 -11.15 8.97
C ILE A 147 -15.06 -10.01 8.16
N TYR A 148 -14.09 -10.34 7.31
CA TYR A 148 -13.41 -9.38 6.45
C TYR A 148 -14.38 -8.71 5.44
N GLU A 149 -15.22 -9.49 4.77
CA GLU A 149 -16.23 -8.96 3.84
C GLU A 149 -17.22 -8.03 4.54
N LYS A 150 -17.64 -8.36 5.77
CA LYS A 150 -18.48 -7.49 6.59
C LYS A 150 -17.80 -6.14 6.85
N MET A 151 -16.51 -6.14 7.19
CA MET A 151 -15.73 -4.91 7.39
C MET A 151 -15.64 -4.07 6.12
N VAL A 152 -15.40 -4.70 4.95
CA VAL A 152 -15.38 -4.01 3.65
C VAL A 152 -16.74 -3.38 3.35
N LYS A 153 -17.82 -4.10 3.62
CA LYS A 153 -19.20 -3.59 3.45
C LYS A 153 -19.48 -2.39 4.36
N GLU A 154 -19.09 -2.47 5.63
CA GLU A 154 -19.25 -1.37 6.60
C GLU A 154 -18.45 -0.13 6.18
N ARG A 155 -17.21 -0.30 5.71
CA ARG A 155 -16.39 0.78 5.13
C ARG A 155 -17.08 1.41 3.91
N SER A 156 -17.57 0.59 2.98
CA SER A 156 -18.27 1.05 1.77
C SER A 156 -19.52 1.86 2.14
N CYS A 157 -20.28 1.39 3.12
CA CYS A 157 -21.44 2.10 3.64
C CYS A 157 -21.10 3.43 4.30
N TYR A 158 -20.01 3.49 5.07
CA TYR A 158 -19.57 4.74 5.70
C TYR A 158 -19.31 5.85 4.67
N TYR A 159 -18.75 5.49 3.51
CA TYR A 159 -18.47 6.46 2.44
C TYR A 159 -19.64 6.71 1.48
N LYS A 160 -20.52 5.74 1.27
CA LYS A 160 -21.78 5.93 0.55
C LYS A 160 -22.78 6.65 1.45
N LYS A 161 -22.70 7.98 1.47
CA LYS A 161 -23.60 8.94 2.14
C LYS A 161 -25.07 8.89 1.67
N SER A 162 -25.57 7.78 1.13
CA SER A 162 -26.89 7.63 0.51
C SER A 162 -27.83 6.75 1.35
N GLY A 163 -28.18 7.19 2.56
CA GLY A 163 -29.44 6.87 3.27
C GLY A 163 -29.89 5.41 3.55
N THR A 164 -29.23 4.36 3.04
CA THR A 164 -29.78 2.99 3.07
C THR A 164 -28.73 1.91 3.26
N CYS A 165 -27.76 2.09 4.16
CA CYS A 165 -26.98 0.94 4.61
C CYS A 165 -27.82 0.11 5.59
N THR A 166 -28.67 -0.79 5.09
CA THR A 166 -29.30 -1.83 5.91
C THR A 166 -28.27 -2.91 6.20
N LEU A 167 -27.52 -2.75 7.29
CA LEU A 167 -26.79 -3.86 7.90
C LEU A 167 -27.84 -4.80 8.52
N LYS A 168 -28.32 -5.80 7.77
CA LYS A 168 -29.04 -6.92 8.39
C LYS A 168 -28.05 -7.63 9.31
N SER A 169 -28.20 -7.45 10.62
CA SER A 169 -27.62 -8.36 11.60
C SER A 169 -28.41 -9.66 11.53
N ASN A 170 -27.74 -10.74 11.12
CA ASN A 170 -28.24 -12.09 11.40
C ASN A 170 -27.93 -12.43 12.86
#